data_AF-A0A0L8GMG4-F1
#
_entry.id   AF-A0A0L8GMG4-F1
#
_cell.length_a   1.000
_cell.length_b   1.000
_cell.length_c   1.000
_cell.angle_alpha   90.00
_cell.angle_beta   90.00
_cell.angle_gamma   90.00
#
_symmetry.space_group_name_H-M   'P 1'
#
loop_
_entity.id
_entity.type
_entity.pdbx_description
1 polymer ?
#
loop_
_entity_poly.entity_id
_entity_poly.type
_entity_poly.pdbx_seq_one_letter_code
_entity_poly.pdbx_strand_id
1 'polypeptide(L)'
;MSSKQESKIPLSYSEYLKLNRLLKCQTPVSVEAGEPVHDEHLFIITHQAYELWFKQILYEIDSVRDLFSLSYMDESKTLQIICRLNRVVLILKLLVDQFTILETMTPLDFIDFRGYLSSASGFQSLQFRLLENKFGVKESNRVKYNQQHYLNVFNDEESVKMLQDSLNSPSLFKLVERWLERTPGLEKEGFNFWKKYEEAVETWLDASLRKPAL
;
A
#
# COMPACT_ATOMS: atom_id res chain seq x y z
N MET A 1 17.62 35.05 38.95
CA MET A 1 18.25 33.79 38.47
C MET A 1 17.75 33.56 37.05
N SER A 2 18.63 33.77 36.07
CA SER A 2 18.30 33.71 34.64
C SER A 2 18.16 32.25 34.21
N SER A 3 16.95 31.83 33.81
CA SER A 3 16.71 30.52 33.22
C SER A 3 17.37 30.49 31.85
N LYS A 4 18.47 29.73 31.75
CA LYS A 4 19.12 29.37 30.48
C LYS A 4 18.08 28.76 29.55
N GLN A 5 17.72 29.48 28.48
CA GLN A 5 17.14 28.88 27.28
C GLN A 5 18.21 27.94 26.72
N GLU A 6 17.97 26.63 26.79
CA GLU A 6 18.74 25.66 26.02
C GLU A 6 18.60 26.02 24.54
N SER A 7 19.69 26.45 23.92
CA SER A 7 19.75 26.70 22.49
C SER A 7 19.56 25.38 21.76
N LYS A 8 18.34 25.11 21.31
CA LYS A 8 18.04 24.05 20.33
C LYS A 8 18.96 24.28 19.13
N ILE A 9 19.95 23.42 18.95
CA ILE A 9 20.80 23.42 17.75
C ILE A 9 19.85 23.31 16.55
N PRO A 10 19.90 24.23 15.57
CA PRO A 10 19.03 24.16 14.40
C PRO A 10 19.36 22.88 13.64
N LEU A 11 18.40 21.96 13.59
CA LEU A 11 18.51 20.68 12.89
C LEU A 11 18.73 20.96 11.40
N SER A 12 19.86 20.50 10.83
CA SER A 12 20.12 20.75 9.41
C SER A 12 19.27 19.82 8.52
N TYR A 13 18.94 20.28 7.30
CA TYR A 13 18.14 19.51 6.33
C TYR A 13 18.71 18.11 6.07
N SER A 14 20.04 18.04 5.89
CA SER A 14 20.76 16.80 5.62
C SER A 14 20.74 15.82 6.80
N GLU A 15 20.75 16.32 8.03
CA GLU A 15 20.62 15.50 9.24
C GLU A 15 19.19 15.00 9.45
N TYR A 16 18.20 15.87 9.23
CA TYR A 16 16.78 15.53 9.36
C TYR A 16 16.37 14.37 8.43
N LEU A 17 16.73 14.49 7.14
CA LEU A 17 16.40 13.48 6.13
C LEU A 17 17.41 12.33 6.06
N LYS A 18 18.50 12.40 6.86
CA LYS A 18 19.60 11.43 6.84
C LYS A 18 20.16 11.19 5.43
N LEU A 19 20.34 12.27 4.66
CA LEU A 19 20.74 12.20 3.24
C LEU A 19 22.05 11.46 3.02
N ASN A 20 22.97 11.51 3.99
CA ASN A 20 24.24 10.77 3.91
C ASN A 20 24.00 9.25 3.77
N ARG A 21 22.98 8.71 4.44
CA ARG A 21 22.60 7.29 4.27
C ARG A 21 21.84 7.09 2.96
N LEU A 22 20.82 7.92 2.71
CA LEU A 22 19.94 7.76 1.57
C LEU A 22 20.67 7.84 0.21
N LEU A 23 21.57 8.81 0.07
CA LEU A 23 22.33 9.07 -1.17
C LEU A 23 23.63 8.24 -1.28
N LYS A 24 23.82 7.25 -0.41
CA LYS A 24 24.93 6.28 -0.48
C LYS A 24 24.47 4.84 -0.64
N CYS A 25 23.17 4.62 -0.79
CA CYS A 25 22.60 3.28 -0.98
C CYS A 25 22.63 2.83 -2.45
N GLN A 26 23.19 3.61 -3.37
CA GLN A 26 23.24 3.30 -4.80
C GLN A 26 24.57 2.61 -5.14
N THR A 27 24.55 1.29 -5.19
CA THR A 27 25.71 0.45 -5.52
C THR A 27 25.40 -0.40 -6.75
N PRO A 28 25.73 0.07 -7.97
CA PRO A 28 25.53 -0.69 -9.21
C PRO A 28 26.47 -1.91 -9.24
N VAL A 29 25.91 -3.10 -9.45
CA VAL A 29 26.65 -4.36 -9.48
C VAL A 29 27.51 -4.47 -10.75
N SER A 30 27.08 -3.85 -11.86
CA SER A 30 27.86 -3.80 -13.10
C SER A 30 29.19 -3.05 -12.91
N VAL A 31 29.21 -2.01 -12.06
CA VAL A 31 30.42 -1.28 -11.68
C VAL A 31 31.35 -2.16 -10.85
N GLU A 32 30.82 -2.95 -9.92
CA GLU A 32 31.60 -3.91 -9.13
C GLU A 32 32.16 -5.05 -10.00
N ALA A 33 31.44 -5.45 -11.05
CA ALA A 33 31.85 -6.46 -12.01
C ALA A 33 32.86 -5.96 -13.07
N GLY A 34 33.12 -4.66 -13.12
CA GLY A 34 34.10 -4.04 -14.02
C GLY A 34 33.57 -3.61 -15.39
N GLU A 35 32.28 -3.82 -15.68
CA GLU A 35 31.62 -3.47 -16.94
C GLU A 35 30.44 -2.53 -16.65
N PRO A 36 30.69 -1.24 -16.40
CA PRO A 36 29.68 -0.33 -15.87
C PRO A 36 28.57 -0.07 -16.90
N VAL A 37 27.32 -0.35 -16.50
CA VAL A 37 26.13 0.00 -17.29
C VAL A 37 25.46 1.21 -16.68
N HIS A 38 25.33 2.28 -17.48
CA HIS A 38 24.82 3.57 -17.02
C HIS A 38 23.39 3.49 -16.45
N ASP A 39 22.50 2.78 -17.13
CA ASP A 39 21.08 2.71 -16.79
C ASP A 39 20.78 1.85 -15.56
N GLU A 40 21.76 1.09 -15.05
CA GLU A 40 21.61 0.40 -13.76
C GLU A 40 21.38 1.40 -12.61
N HIS A 41 21.99 2.59 -12.67
CA HIS A 41 21.75 3.62 -11.67
C HIS A 41 20.29 4.09 -11.68
N LEU A 42 19.69 4.25 -12.86
CA LEU A 42 18.26 4.57 -13.02
C LEU A 42 17.38 3.46 -12.46
N PHE A 43 17.73 2.20 -12.73
CA PHE A 43 17.04 1.03 -12.20
C PHE A 43 17.01 1.03 -10.67
N ILE A 44 18.16 1.26 -10.02
CA ILE A 44 18.28 1.31 -8.56
C ILE A 44 17.47 2.46 -7.97
N ILE A 45 17.63 3.69 -8.48
CA ILE A 45 16.92 4.87 -7.97
C ILE A 45 15.40 4.71 -8.10
N THR A 46 14.94 4.16 -9.22
CA THR A 46 13.51 3.92 -9.46
C THR A 46 12.94 2.97 -8.41
N HIS A 47 13.58 1.83 -8.17
CA HIS A 47 13.12 0.85 -7.17
C HIS A 47 13.23 1.39 -5.73
N GLN A 48 14.27 2.15 -5.42
CA GLN A 48 14.39 2.80 -4.11
C GLN A 48 13.27 3.83 -3.87
N ALA A 49 12.91 4.61 -4.89
CA ALA A 49 11.77 5.52 -4.81
C ALA A 49 10.45 4.76 -4.61
N TYR A 50 10.22 3.64 -5.31
CA TYR A 50 9.06 2.78 -5.06
C TYR A 50 9.01 2.30 -3.60
N GLU A 51 10.12 1.78 -3.07
CA GLU A 51 10.19 1.26 -1.70
C GLU A 51 9.98 2.35 -0.64
N LEU A 52 10.42 3.59 -0.88
CA LEU A 52 10.10 4.73 -0.02
C LEU A 52 8.60 5.04 -0.01
N TRP A 53 7.97 5.03 -1.18
CA TRP A 53 6.52 5.25 -1.28
C TRP A 53 5.71 4.08 -0.70
N PHE A 54 6.14 2.83 -0.88
CA PHE A 54 5.51 1.68 -0.23
C PHE A 54 5.56 1.82 1.29
N LYS A 55 6.68 2.27 1.84
CA LYS A 55 6.79 2.56 3.27
C LYS A 55 5.80 3.62 3.72
N GLN A 56 5.64 4.70 2.95
CA GLN A 56 4.67 5.75 3.25
C GLN A 56 3.24 5.20 3.19
N ILE A 57 2.88 4.42 2.18
CA ILE A 57 1.55 3.81 2.07
C ILE A 57 1.30 2.89 3.27
N LEU A 58 2.25 2.03 3.62
CA LEU A 58 2.14 1.15 4.80
C LEU A 58 1.89 1.96 6.08
N TYR A 59 2.60 3.07 6.26
CA TYR A 59 2.42 3.96 7.39
C TYR A 59 1.02 4.56 7.46
N GLU A 60 0.47 5.02 6.33
CA GLU A 60 -0.89 5.53 6.26
C GLU A 60 -1.92 4.43 6.52
N ILE A 61 -1.75 3.26 5.90
CA ILE A 61 -2.69 2.13 6.00
C ILE A 61 -2.73 1.58 7.41
N ASP A 62 -1.58 1.42 8.08
CA ASP A 62 -1.55 0.98 9.47
C ASP A 62 -2.26 1.97 10.38
N SER A 63 -2.04 3.27 10.18
CA SER A 63 -2.73 4.29 10.97
C SER A 63 -4.25 4.33 10.69
N VAL A 64 -4.68 4.04 9.46
CA VAL A 64 -6.12 3.91 9.12
C VAL A 64 -6.72 2.65 9.75
N ARG A 65 -5.99 1.52 9.75
CA ARG A 65 -6.42 0.27 10.40
C ARG A 65 -6.60 0.46 11.91
N ASP A 66 -5.70 1.20 12.55
CA ASP A 66 -5.81 1.54 13.97
C ASP A 66 -7.06 2.39 14.25
N LEU A 67 -7.35 3.39 13.40
CA LEU A 67 -8.55 4.21 13.53
C LEU A 67 -9.85 3.41 13.37
N PHE A 68 -9.92 2.47 12.43
CA PHE A 68 -11.08 1.59 12.27
C PHE A 68 -11.22 0.55 13.39
N SER A 69 -10.15 0.26 14.13
CA SER A 69 -10.18 -0.69 15.25
C SER A 69 -10.76 -0.08 16.53
N LEU A 70 -10.98 1.25 16.56
CA LEU A 70 -11.61 1.93 17.68
C LEU A 70 -13.09 1.56 17.82
N SER A 71 -13.58 1.50 19.05
CA SER A 71 -14.98 1.19 19.35
C SER A 71 -15.94 2.29 18.90
N TYR A 72 -15.47 3.54 18.83
CA TYR A 72 -16.27 4.72 18.51
C TYR A 72 -15.60 5.59 17.44
N MET A 73 -16.34 5.88 16.38
CA MET A 73 -15.90 6.68 15.25
C MET A 73 -16.75 7.95 15.15
N ASP A 74 -16.12 9.10 15.35
CA ASP A 74 -16.74 10.40 15.15
C ASP A 74 -16.46 10.94 13.74
N GLU A 75 -17.10 12.05 13.38
CA GLU A 75 -16.92 12.71 12.09
C GLU A 75 -15.46 13.16 11.85
N SER A 76 -14.74 13.56 12.90
CA SER A 76 -13.33 13.99 12.79
C SER A 76 -12.42 12.83 12.40
N LYS A 77 -12.57 11.67 13.03
CA LYS A 77 -11.84 10.44 12.67
C LYS A 77 -12.18 9.98 11.25
N THR A 78 -13.45 10.09 10.87
CA THR A 78 -13.90 9.76 9.50
C THR A 78 -13.19 10.63 8.47
N LEU A 79 -13.13 11.95 8.71
CA LEU A 79 -12.41 12.87 7.84
C LEU A 79 -10.90 12.54 7.78
N GLN A 80 -10.29 12.19 8.91
CA GLN A 80 -8.88 11.78 8.93
C GLN A 80 -8.64 10.52 8.09
N ILE A 81 -9.50 9.51 8.19
CA ILE A 81 -9.44 8.30 7.36
C ILE A 81 -9.52 8.66 5.88
N ILE A 82 -10.51 9.47 5.48
CA ILE A 82 -10.69 9.91 4.09
C ILE A 82 -9.45 10.63 3.58
N CYS A 83 -8.89 11.58 4.34
CA CYS A 83 -7.70 12.32 3.96
C CYS A 83 -6.48 11.39 3.74
N ARG A 84 -6.29 10.39 4.62
CA ARG A 84 -5.18 9.43 4.51
C ARG A 84 -5.35 8.46 3.34
N LEU A 85 -6.57 7.94 3.14
CA LEU A 85 -6.87 7.09 1.98
C LEU A 85 -6.72 7.86 0.66
N ASN A 86 -7.16 9.12 0.62
CA ASN A 86 -6.95 9.96 -0.56
C ASN A 86 -5.45 10.21 -0.81
N ARG A 87 -4.64 10.40 0.24
CA ARG A 87 -3.18 10.47 0.11
C ARG A 87 -2.59 9.19 -0.49
N VAL A 88 -3.03 8.02 -0.03
CA VAL A 88 -2.62 6.73 -0.62
C VAL A 88 -2.98 6.66 -2.10
N VAL A 89 -4.19 7.09 -2.49
CA VAL A 89 -4.59 7.15 -3.90
C VAL A 89 -3.66 8.03 -4.73
N LEU A 90 -3.31 9.22 -4.22
CA LEU A 90 -2.40 10.12 -4.94
C LEU A 90 -0.98 9.55 -5.05
N ILE A 91 -0.48 8.87 -4.02
CA ILE A 91 0.82 8.19 -4.08
C ILE A 91 0.76 7.07 -5.13
N LEU A 92 -0.29 6.25 -5.15
CA LEU A 92 -0.44 5.17 -6.13
C LEU A 92 -0.50 5.71 -7.57
N LYS A 93 -1.15 6.85 -7.81
CA LYS A 93 -1.13 7.51 -9.12
C LYS A 93 0.29 7.90 -9.54
N LEU A 94 1.04 8.52 -8.62
CA LEU A 94 2.44 8.87 -8.86
C LEU A 94 3.28 7.62 -9.16
N LEU A 95 3.05 6.51 -8.45
CA LEU A 95 3.74 5.25 -8.70
C LEU A 95 3.41 4.66 -10.08
N VAL A 96 2.18 4.81 -10.56
CA VAL A 96 1.81 4.42 -11.93
C VAL A 96 2.57 5.27 -12.95
N ASP A 97 2.60 6.58 -12.77
CA ASP A 97 3.31 7.49 -13.67
C ASP A 97 4.83 7.28 -13.62
N GLN A 98 5.37 6.88 -12.46
CA GLN A 98 6.81 6.63 -12.29
C GLN A 98 7.32 5.50 -13.21
N PHE A 99 6.47 4.57 -13.65
CA PHE A 99 6.87 3.55 -14.63
C PHE A 99 7.37 4.15 -15.93
N THR A 100 6.83 5.29 -16.39
CA THR A 100 7.25 5.91 -17.65
C THR A 100 8.69 6.39 -17.62
N ILE A 101 9.25 6.66 -16.43
CA ILE A 101 10.66 7.00 -16.26
C ILE A 101 11.52 5.76 -16.49
N LEU A 102 11.10 4.58 -16.01
CA LEU A 102 11.85 3.35 -16.23
C LEU A 102 11.77 2.90 -17.70
N GLU A 103 10.66 3.20 -18.39
CA GLU A 103 10.48 2.92 -19.82
C GLU A 103 11.44 3.69 -20.73
N THR A 104 12.16 4.69 -20.23
CA THR A 104 13.21 5.37 -21.02
C THR A 104 14.48 4.52 -21.17
N MET A 105 14.64 3.48 -20.34
CA MET A 105 15.74 2.52 -20.45
C MET A 105 15.46 1.54 -21.60
N THR A 106 16.43 1.35 -22.49
CA THR A 106 16.23 0.43 -23.61
C THR A 106 16.29 -1.03 -23.15
N PRO A 107 15.59 -1.96 -23.83
CA PRO A 107 15.70 -3.37 -23.53
C PRO A 107 17.13 -3.93 -23.68
N LEU A 108 17.95 -3.33 -24.55
CA LEU A 108 19.35 -3.73 -24.76
C LEU A 108 20.18 -3.37 -23.53
N ASP A 109 20.11 -2.12 -23.06
CA ASP A 109 20.81 -1.67 -21.86
C ASP A 109 20.38 -2.47 -20.63
N PHE A 110 19.09 -2.83 -20.55
CA PHE A 110 18.59 -3.70 -19.48
C PHE A 110 19.22 -5.10 -19.50
N ILE A 111 19.40 -5.70 -20.68
CA ILE A 111 20.00 -7.04 -20.81
C ILE A 111 21.45 -7.03 -20.32
N ASP A 112 22.19 -5.96 -20.59
CA ASP A 112 23.62 -5.84 -20.27
C ASP A 112 23.91 -5.95 -18.77
N PHE A 113 23.03 -5.43 -17.90
CA PHE A 113 23.19 -5.60 -16.44
C PHE A 113 22.27 -6.65 -15.81
N ARG A 114 21.23 -7.13 -16.51
CA ARG A 114 20.30 -8.14 -15.99
C ARG A 114 21.01 -9.42 -15.54
N GLY A 115 22.09 -9.80 -16.20
CA GLY A 115 22.91 -10.96 -15.81
C GLY A 115 23.44 -10.86 -14.38
N TYR A 116 23.76 -9.64 -13.91
CA TYR A 116 24.28 -9.40 -12.56
C TYR A 116 23.20 -9.46 -11.47
N LEU A 117 21.93 -9.22 -11.83
CA LEU A 117 20.82 -9.26 -10.88
C LEU A 117 20.47 -10.68 -10.39
N SER A 118 21.04 -11.73 -10.99
CA SER A 118 20.88 -13.14 -10.59
C SER A 118 19.41 -13.53 -10.32
N SER A 119 19.08 -14.01 -9.12
CA SER A 119 17.73 -14.36 -8.66
C SER A 119 16.95 -13.18 -8.07
N ALA A 120 17.54 -11.99 -7.98
CA ALA A 120 16.88 -10.82 -7.40
C ALA A 120 15.68 -10.43 -8.26
N SER A 121 14.51 -10.33 -7.64
CA SER A 121 13.26 -10.07 -8.35
C SER A 121 12.32 -9.21 -7.52
N GLY A 122 11.46 -8.44 -8.18
CA GLY A 122 10.36 -7.72 -7.54
C GLY A 122 9.42 -8.63 -6.73
N PHE A 123 9.41 -9.94 -6.98
CA PHE A 123 8.72 -10.92 -6.13
C PHE A 123 9.24 -10.98 -4.69
N GLN A 124 10.47 -10.50 -4.45
CA GLN A 124 11.11 -10.41 -3.14
C GLN A 124 10.86 -9.06 -2.45
N SER A 125 9.99 -8.18 -2.99
CA SER A 125 9.62 -6.95 -2.29
C SER A 125 8.72 -7.27 -1.09
N LEU A 126 9.31 -7.23 0.10
CA LEU A 126 8.61 -7.44 1.37
C LEU A 126 7.46 -6.43 1.52
N GLN A 127 7.73 -5.14 1.31
CA GLN A 127 6.74 -4.08 1.51
C GLN A 127 5.56 -4.23 0.56
N PHE A 128 5.78 -4.64 -0.69
CA PHE A 128 4.70 -4.92 -1.63
C PHE A 128 3.79 -6.07 -1.13
N ARG A 129 4.37 -7.15 -0.61
CA ARG A 129 3.58 -8.25 -0.02
C ARG A 129 2.81 -7.83 1.23
N LEU A 130 3.43 -7.01 2.09
CA LEU A 130 2.77 -6.45 3.27
C LEU A 130 1.58 -5.56 2.87
N LEU A 131 1.71 -4.75 1.81
CA LEU A 131 0.63 -3.94 1.28
C LEU A 131 -0.55 -4.81 0.84
N GLU A 132 -0.31 -5.82 0.00
CA GLU A 132 -1.37 -6.72 -0.46
C GLU A 132 -2.11 -7.39 0.70
N ASN A 133 -1.37 -7.89 1.72
CA ASN A 133 -1.97 -8.54 2.88
C ASN A 133 -2.80 -7.55 3.71
N LYS A 134 -2.27 -6.35 3.98
CA LYS A 134 -2.96 -5.32 4.76
C LYS A 134 -4.18 -4.76 4.04
N PHE A 135 -4.17 -4.67 2.71
CA PHE A 135 -5.37 -4.34 1.94
C PHE A 135 -6.43 -5.44 2.01
N GLY A 136 -6.00 -6.71 2.05
CA GLY A 136 -6.89 -7.86 2.22
C GLY A 136 -6.92 -8.82 1.03
N VAL A 137 -5.86 -8.87 0.23
CA VAL A 137 -5.72 -9.86 -0.85
C VAL A 137 -5.67 -11.25 -0.23
N LYS A 138 -6.70 -12.06 -0.48
CA LYS A 138 -6.79 -13.43 0.01
C LYS A 138 -5.75 -14.31 -0.67
N GLU A 139 -5.15 -15.21 0.09
CA GLU A 139 -4.18 -16.16 -0.44
C GLU A 139 -4.74 -17.04 -1.56
N SER A 140 -6.02 -17.45 -1.44
CA SER A 140 -6.75 -18.20 -2.47
C SER A 140 -6.82 -17.50 -3.83
N ASN A 141 -6.73 -16.17 -3.84
CA ASN A 141 -6.84 -15.36 -5.04
C ASN A 141 -5.47 -15.06 -5.65
N ARG A 142 -4.37 -15.52 -5.02
CA ARG A 142 -3.02 -15.33 -5.53
C ARG A 142 -2.70 -16.43 -6.54
N VAL A 143 -2.18 -16.03 -7.70
CA VAL A 143 -1.64 -16.98 -8.68
C VAL A 143 -0.36 -17.58 -8.11
N LYS A 144 -0.28 -18.91 -8.06
CA LYS A 144 0.91 -19.64 -7.60
C LYS A 144 1.99 -19.59 -8.68
N TYR A 145 2.91 -18.63 -8.59
CA TYR A 145 4.12 -18.61 -9.43
C TYR A 145 5.07 -19.73 -8.97
N ASN A 146 5.55 -20.56 -9.90
CA ASN A 146 6.39 -21.75 -9.61
C ASN A 146 5.84 -22.75 -8.57
N GLN A 147 4.51 -22.80 -8.36
CA GLN A 147 3.86 -23.67 -7.37
C GLN A 147 4.32 -23.47 -5.91
N GLN A 148 5.10 -22.41 -5.62
CA GLN A 148 5.60 -22.12 -4.28
C GLN A 148 4.76 -21.03 -3.61
N HIS A 149 4.64 -21.11 -2.28
CA HIS A 149 4.07 -20.02 -1.50
C HIS A 149 4.95 -18.78 -1.60
N TYR A 150 4.34 -17.60 -1.70
CA TYR A 150 5.08 -16.33 -1.74
C TYR A 150 5.92 -16.08 -0.47
N LEU A 151 5.62 -16.77 0.63
CA LEU A 151 6.40 -16.75 1.87
C LEU A 151 7.77 -17.42 1.70
N ASN A 152 7.89 -18.43 0.84
CA ASN A 152 9.13 -19.19 0.63
C ASN A 152 10.19 -18.39 -0.16
N VAL A 153 9.84 -17.18 -0.57
CA VAL A 153 10.72 -16.25 -1.26
C VAL A 153 11.62 -15.49 -0.25
N PHE A 154 11.20 -15.43 1.02
CA PHE A 154 11.91 -14.76 2.10
C PHE A 154 12.58 -15.79 3.00
N ASN A 155 13.90 -15.64 3.19
CA ASN A 155 14.70 -16.59 3.97
C ASN A 155 15.09 -16.05 5.35
N ASP A 156 14.81 -14.77 5.63
CA ASP A 156 15.10 -14.14 6.92
C ASP A 156 13.89 -14.20 7.87
N GLU A 157 14.16 -14.54 9.14
CA GLU A 157 13.13 -14.74 10.16
C GLU A 157 12.30 -13.47 10.41
N GLU A 158 12.90 -12.29 10.29
CA GLU A 158 12.22 -11.01 10.50
C GLU A 158 11.14 -10.75 9.44
N SER A 159 11.47 -10.90 8.15
CA SER A 159 10.51 -10.74 7.05
C SER A 159 9.39 -11.77 7.12
N VAL A 160 9.72 -13.03 7.42
CA VAL A 160 8.72 -14.10 7.57
C VAL A 160 7.76 -13.75 8.71
N LYS A 161 8.28 -13.28 9.85
CA LYS A 161 7.47 -12.85 10.98
C LYS A 161 6.56 -11.67 10.61
N MET A 162 7.09 -10.64 9.96
CA MET A 162 6.29 -9.48 9.52
C MET A 162 5.15 -9.90 8.58
N LEU A 163 5.41 -10.86 7.68
CA LEU A 163 4.39 -11.39 6.77
C LEU A 163 3.33 -12.19 7.52
N GLN A 164 3.72 -13.04 8.47
CA GLN A 164 2.78 -13.78 9.32
C GLN A 164 1.91 -12.83 10.15
N ASP A 165 2.51 -11.81 10.77
CA ASP A 165 1.78 -10.78 11.53
C ASP A 165 0.79 -10.02 10.64
N SER A 166 1.17 -9.73 9.38
CA SER A 166 0.29 -9.07 8.41
C SER A 166 -0.92 -9.93 8.00
N LEU A 167 -0.78 -11.26 8.00
CA LEU A 167 -1.87 -12.20 7.71
C LEU A 167 -2.82 -12.39 8.91
N ASN A 168 -2.26 -12.41 10.11
CA ASN A 168 -3.03 -12.63 11.35
C ASN A 168 -3.79 -11.37 11.79
N SER A 169 -3.28 -10.19 11.47
CA SER A 169 -3.92 -8.93 11.80
C SER A 169 -5.07 -8.60 10.84
N PRO A 170 -6.13 -7.91 11.29
CA PRO A 170 -7.29 -7.64 10.44
C PRO A 170 -6.89 -6.72 9.28
N SER A 171 -7.23 -7.12 8.05
CA SER A 171 -7.02 -6.32 6.86
C SER A 171 -7.94 -5.11 6.83
N LEU A 172 -7.58 -4.10 6.05
CA LEU A 172 -8.42 -2.93 5.80
C LEU A 172 -9.80 -3.35 5.28
N PHE A 173 -9.86 -4.32 4.35
CA PHE A 173 -11.13 -4.89 3.87
C PHE A 173 -12.00 -5.39 5.03
N LYS A 174 -11.45 -6.19 5.95
CA LYS A 174 -12.21 -6.75 7.07
C LYS A 174 -12.67 -5.68 8.06
N LEU A 175 -11.85 -4.65 8.26
CA LEU A 175 -12.18 -3.53 9.14
C LEU A 175 -13.30 -2.66 8.55
N VAL A 176 -13.25 -2.38 7.25
CA VAL A 176 -14.32 -1.65 6.54
C VAL A 176 -15.61 -2.46 6.55
N GLU A 177 -15.56 -3.77 6.32
CA GLU A 177 -16.72 -4.66 6.41
C GLU A 177 -17.39 -4.59 7.80
N ARG A 178 -16.61 -4.76 8.87
CA ARG A 178 -17.10 -4.64 10.26
C ARG A 178 -17.67 -3.26 10.57
N TRP A 179 -17.11 -2.22 9.97
CA TRP A 179 -17.61 -0.87 10.12
C TRP A 179 -18.96 -0.69 9.41
N LEU A 180 -19.09 -1.17 8.17
CA LEU A 180 -20.33 -1.13 7.39
C LEU A 180 -21.46 -1.92 8.04
N GLU A 181 -21.18 -3.06 8.67
CA GLU A 181 -22.17 -3.86 9.42
C GLU A 181 -22.81 -3.11 10.59
N ARG A 182 -22.14 -2.06 11.11
CA ARG A 182 -22.62 -1.22 12.22
C ARG A 182 -23.29 0.06 11.75
N THR A 183 -23.53 0.21 10.44
CA THR A 183 -24.16 1.42 9.89
C THR A 183 -25.57 1.58 10.46
N PRO A 184 -25.88 2.69 11.15
CA PRO A 184 -27.21 2.92 11.69
C PRO A 184 -28.27 2.92 10.58
N GLY A 185 -29.42 2.31 10.86
CA GLY A 185 -30.55 2.18 9.94
C GLY A 185 -30.71 0.79 9.33
N LEU A 186 -29.71 -0.09 9.49
CA LEU A 186 -29.79 -1.50 9.08
C LEU A 186 -30.52 -2.39 10.10
N GLU A 187 -30.80 -1.88 11.30
CA GLU A 187 -31.43 -2.63 12.38
C GLU A 187 -32.88 -2.98 12.07
N LYS A 188 -33.27 -4.23 12.35
CA LYS A 188 -34.63 -4.75 12.11
C LYS A 188 -35.69 -4.03 12.95
N GLU A 189 -35.36 -3.69 14.19
CA GLU A 189 -36.24 -3.01 15.14
C GLU A 189 -36.13 -1.47 15.08
N GLY A 190 -35.37 -0.93 14.12
CA GLY A 190 -35.19 0.50 13.90
C GLY A 190 -35.76 0.96 12.56
N PHE A 191 -34.93 1.62 11.74
CA PHE A 191 -35.35 2.11 10.42
C PHE A 191 -35.67 0.97 9.44
N ASN A 192 -35.00 -0.20 9.60
CA ASN A 192 -35.12 -1.40 8.77
C ASN A 192 -34.98 -1.09 7.27
N PHE A 193 -33.81 -0.53 6.90
CA PHE A 193 -33.52 -0.10 5.53
C PHE A 193 -33.76 -1.20 4.50
N TRP A 194 -33.29 -2.43 4.77
CA TRP A 194 -33.38 -3.52 3.80
C TRP A 194 -34.82 -3.88 3.43
N LYS A 195 -35.73 -3.98 4.40
CA LYS A 195 -37.14 -4.27 4.13
C LYS A 195 -37.81 -3.14 3.34
N LYS A 196 -37.56 -1.89 3.72
CA LYS A 196 -38.11 -0.73 3.00
C LYS A 196 -37.56 -0.63 1.57
N TYR A 197 -36.30 -0.97 1.39
CA TYR A 197 -35.65 -1.00 0.08
C TYR A 197 -36.26 -2.09 -0.80
N GLU A 198 -36.44 -3.31 -0.26
CA GLU A 198 -37.12 -4.42 -0.93
C GLU A 198 -38.54 -4.03 -1.38
N GLU A 199 -39.37 -3.52 -0.47
CA GLU A 199 -40.74 -3.07 -0.77
C GLU A 199 -40.77 -1.96 -1.85
N ALA A 200 -39.82 -1.03 -1.81
CA ALA A 200 -39.71 0.03 -2.82
C ALA A 200 -39.30 -0.50 -4.19
N VAL A 201 -38.37 -1.47 -4.25
CA VAL A 201 -37.95 -2.13 -5.49
C VAL A 201 -39.10 -2.94 -6.08
N GLU A 202 -39.82 -3.71 -5.27
CA GLU A 202 -41.01 -4.47 -5.72
C GLU A 202 -42.08 -3.55 -6.28
N THR A 203 -42.40 -2.46 -5.57
CA THR A 203 -43.38 -1.46 -6.03
C THR A 203 -42.97 -0.83 -7.36
N TRP A 204 -41.68 -0.52 -7.51
CA TRP A 204 -41.14 0.05 -8.75
C TRP A 204 -41.18 -0.95 -9.92
N LEU A 205 -40.85 -2.22 -9.67
CA LEU A 205 -40.93 -3.28 -10.67
C LEU A 205 -42.37 -3.48 -11.14
N ASP A 206 -43.33 -3.55 -10.21
CA ASP A 206 -44.76 -3.67 -10.53
C ASP A 206 -45.29 -2.49 -11.35
N ALA A 207 -44.90 -1.27 -10.99
CA ALA A 207 -45.29 -0.07 -11.73
C ALA A 207 -44.67 -0.02 -13.14
N SER A 208 -43.45 -0.55 -13.30
CA SER A 208 -42.71 -0.55 -14.58
C SER A 208 -43.20 -1.65 -15.51
N LEU A 209 -43.54 -2.84 -14.99
CA LEU A 209 -44.08 -3.96 -15.75
C LEU A 209 -45.54 -3.75 -16.19
N ARG A 210 -46.28 -2.88 -15.49
CA ARG A 210 -47.67 -2.52 -15.82
C ARG A 210 -47.83 -1.40 -16.83
N LYS A 211 -46.76 -0.79 -17.35
CA LYS A 211 -46.82 0.10 -18.51
C LYS A 211 -46.58 -0.71 -19.79
N PRO A 212 -47.61 -1.05 -20.58
CA PRO A 212 -47.38 -1.60 -21.91
C PRO A 212 -46.67 -0.55 -22.76
N ALA A 213 -45.71 -0.98 -23.58
CA ALA A 213 -45.18 -0.16 -24.65
C ALA A 213 -46.36 0.35 -25.50
N LEU A 214 -46.56 1.67 -25.47
CA LEU A 214 -47.31 2.41 -26.49
C LEU A 214 -46.39 2.72 -27.66
#